data_AF-A0A844MKR2-F1
#
_entry.id   AF-A0A844MKR2-F1
#
_cell.length_a   1.000
_cell.length_b   1.000
_cell.length_c   1.000
_cell.angle_alpha   90.00
_cell.angle_beta   90.00
_cell.angle_gamma   90.00
#
_symmetry.space_group_name_H-M   'P 1'
#
loop_
_entity.id
_entity.type
_entity.pdbx_description
1 polymer ?
#
loop_
_entity_poly.entity_id
_entity_poly.type
_entity_poly.pdbx_seq_one_letter_code
_entity_poly.pdbx_strand_id
1 'polypeptide(L)'
;MAYWVKIYYERNEYVVNFEQVTAFCHERNGRITFWLPDCAIPIIVNPQSNLEDYQKILNYIEYVSGVGFNRGYWVKILYERNEYIVNLDKISSFCKEPNGRITFWLPHSTIPIIIHPVSNPESYEIVVEYIQKTTGYLWEVKG
;
A
#
# COMPACT_ATOMS: atom_id res chain seq x y z
N MET A 1 8.61 -7.37 -12.96
CA MET A 1 8.63 -8.83 -13.20
C MET A 1 7.52 -9.42 -12.36
N ALA A 2 6.64 -10.26 -12.90
CA ALA A 2 5.44 -10.68 -12.16
C ALA A 2 5.78 -11.53 -10.92
N TYR A 3 5.01 -11.37 -9.84
CA TYR A 3 5.10 -12.15 -8.61
C TYR A 3 3.74 -12.83 -8.38
N TRP A 4 3.58 -14.04 -8.92
CA TRP A 4 2.30 -14.76 -8.88
C TRP A 4 2.18 -15.61 -7.62
N VAL A 5 1.08 -15.43 -6.90
CA VAL A 5 0.79 -16.13 -5.65
C VAL A 5 -0.59 -16.75 -5.71
N LYS A 6 -0.67 -18.02 -5.32
CA LYS A 6 -1.93 -18.72 -5.13
C LYS A 6 -2.43 -18.53 -3.70
N ILE A 7 -3.67 -18.09 -3.55
CA ILE A 7 -4.34 -17.79 -2.28
C ILE A 7 -5.69 -18.50 -2.24
N TYR A 8 -6.01 -19.13 -1.11
CA TYR A 8 -7.31 -19.71 -0.84
C TYR A 8 -8.13 -18.80 0.06
N TYR A 9 -9.29 -18.33 -0.43
CA TYR A 9 -10.17 -17.43 0.29
C TYR A 9 -11.63 -17.74 -0.02
N GLU A 10 -12.48 -17.84 1.01
CA GLU A 10 -13.92 -18.14 0.88
C GLU A 10 -14.25 -19.32 -0.04
N ARG A 11 -13.53 -20.46 0.12
CA ARG A 11 -13.67 -21.69 -0.69
C ARG A 11 -13.28 -21.53 -2.17
N ASN A 12 -12.77 -20.38 -2.57
CA ASN A 12 -12.25 -20.14 -3.90
C ASN A 12 -10.72 -20.16 -3.90
N GLU A 13 -10.17 -20.47 -5.06
CA GLU A 13 -8.75 -20.40 -5.33
C GLU A 13 -8.48 -19.19 -6.23
N TYR A 14 -7.60 -18.30 -5.77
CA TYR A 14 -7.18 -17.11 -6.49
C TYR A 14 -5.71 -17.25 -6.88
N VAL A 15 -5.37 -16.82 -8.09
CA VAL A 15 -3.98 -16.65 -8.52
C VAL A 15 -3.78 -15.17 -8.80
N VAL A 16 -3.02 -14.51 -7.93
CA VAL A 16 -2.90 -13.05 -7.88
C VAL A 16 -1.47 -12.65 -8.21
N ASN A 17 -1.30 -11.69 -9.12
CA ASN A 17 0.00 -11.05 -9.33
C ASN A 17 0.15 -9.93 -8.29
N PHE A 18 0.98 -10.14 -7.28
CA PHE A 18 1.18 -9.17 -6.21
C PHE A 18 1.81 -7.86 -6.70
N GLU A 19 2.48 -7.85 -7.85
CA GLU A 19 2.97 -6.61 -8.49
C GLU A 19 1.85 -5.68 -8.99
N GLN A 20 0.62 -6.17 -9.04
CA GLN A 20 -0.56 -5.37 -9.38
C GLN A 20 -1.36 -4.96 -8.15
N VAL A 21 -1.02 -5.46 -6.96
CA VAL A 21 -1.67 -5.04 -5.71
C VAL A 21 -1.24 -3.61 -5.38
N THR A 22 -2.22 -2.76 -5.10
CA THR A 22 -2.00 -1.34 -4.81
C THR A 22 -1.56 -1.10 -3.38
N ALA A 23 -2.10 -1.87 -2.44
CA ALA A 23 -1.78 -1.75 -1.03
C ALA A 23 -2.11 -3.02 -0.24
N PHE A 24 -1.37 -3.22 0.85
CA PHE A 24 -1.71 -4.13 1.93
C PHE A 24 -2.06 -3.32 3.17
N CYS A 25 -3.19 -3.61 3.81
CA CYS A 25 -3.61 -3.01 5.07
C CYS A 25 -3.39 -4.02 6.19
N HIS A 26 -2.43 -3.74 7.06
CA HIS A 26 -2.16 -4.51 8.27
C HIS A 26 -2.93 -3.91 9.44
N GLU A 27 -3.89 -4.66 9.96
CA GLU A 27 -4.75 -4.28 11.07
C GLU A 27 -4.14 -4.68 12.41
N ARG A 28 -4.49 -3.98 13.49
CA ARG A 28 -3.94 -4.23 14.84
C ARG A 28 -4.15 -5.64 15.39
N ASN A 29 -5.15 -6.36 14.89
CA ASN A 29 -5.44 -7.74 15.27
C ASN A 29 -4.64 -8.78 14.47
N GLY A 30 -3.69 -8.33 13.63
CA GLY A 30 -2.86 -9.20 12.79
C GLY A 30 -3.56 -9.67 11.52
N ARG A 31 -4.73 -9.12 11.17
CA ARG A 31 -5.32 -9.33 9.84
C ARG A 31 -4.56 -8.51 8.81
N ILE A 32 -4.35 -9.11 7.65
CA ILE A 32 -3.91 -8.41 6.45
C ILE A 32 -5.04 -8.43 5.44
N THR A 33 -5.42 -7.24 4.99
CA THR A 33 -6.40 -7.04 3.93
C THR A 33 -5.70 -6.47 2.71
N PHE A 34 -5.95 -7.04 1.53
CA PHE A 34 -5.60 -6.44 0.26
C PHE A 34 -6.77 -6.57 -0.72
N TRP A 35 -6.79 -5.75 -1.76
CA TRP A 35 -7.86 -5.79 -2.76
C TRP A 35 -7.34 -6.45 -4.02
N LEU A 36 -8.12 -7.39 -4.56
CA LEU A 36 -7.81 -7.99 -5.85
C LEU A 36 -7.72 -6.88 -6.91
N PRO A 37 -6.64 -6.88 -7.72
CA PRO A 37 -6.56 -6.02 -8.89
C PRO A 37 -7.79 -6.20 -9.78
N ASP A 38 -8.15 -5.14 -10.51
CA ASP A 38 -9.25 -5.11 -11.50
C ASP A 38 -10.68 -5.21 -10.95
N CYS A 39 -10.92 -5.90 -9.82
CA CYS A 39 -12.28 -6.15 -9.31
C CYS A 39 -12.56 -5.66 -7.90
N ALA A 40 -11.57 -5.11 -7.18
CA ALA A 40 -11.77 -4.48 -5.88
C ALA A 40 -12.28 -5.42 -4.77
N ILE A 41 -12.28 -6.74 -4.98
CA ILE A 41 -12.72 -7.71 -3.97
C ILE A 41 -11.67 -7.76 -2.85
N PRO A 42 -12.04 -7.52 -1.58
CA PRO A 42 -11.09 -7.62 -0.48
C PRO A 42 -10.77 -9.10 -0.17
N ILE A 43 -9.49 -9.39 -0.01
CA ILE A 43 -8.99 -10.66 0.49
C ILE A 43 -8.44 -10.40 1.88
N ILE A 44 -9.03 -11.06 2.87
CA ILE A 44 -8.70 -10.89 4.29
C ILE A 44 -8.07 -12.17 4.79
N VAL A 45 -6.82 -12.07 5.27
CA VAL A 45 -6.05 -13.24 5.71
C VAL A 45 -5.52 -12.98 7.11
N ASN A 46 -5.48 -14.03 7.92
CA ASN A 46 -4.92 -13.99 9.26
C ASN A 46 -4.23 -15.31 9.61
N PRO A 47 -3.34 -15.32 10.60
CA PRO A 47 -2.61 -16.52 11.00
C PRO A 47 -3.50 -17.68 11.40
N GLN A 48 -4.69 -17.42 11.95
CA GLN A 48 -5.59 -18.44 12.48
C GLN A 48 -6.39 -19.15 11.38
N SER A 49 -6.76 -18.45 10.30
CA SER A 49 -7.56 -19.00 9.21
C SER A 49 -6.71 -19.75 8.19
N ASN A 50 -5.54 -19.20 7.84
CA ASN A 50 -4.67 -19.76 6.82
C ASN A 50 -3.23 -19.23 6.98
N LEU A 51 -2.42 -19.94 7.76
CA LEU A 51 -1.05 -19.55 8.05
C LEU A 51 -0.16 -19.54 6.81
N GLU A 52 -0.36 -20.47 5.87
CA GLU A 52 0.47 -20.59 4.67
C GLU A 52 0.32 -19.36 3.78
N ASP A 53 -0.92 -18.97 3.46
CA ASP A 53 -1.17 -17.80 2.62
C ASP A 53 -0.82 -16.49 3.32
N TYR A 54 -1.00 -16.44 4.64
CA TYR A 54 -0.55 -15.32 5.45
C TYR A 54 0.99 -15.13 5.35
N GLN A 55 1.76 -16.22 5.41
CA GLN A 55 3.22 -16.17 5.26
C GLN A 55 3.66 -15.77 3.84
N LYS A 56 2.96 -16.21 2.79
CA LYS A 56 3.24 -15.77 1.41
C LYS A 56 3.13 -14.25 1.29
N ILE A 57 2.11 -13.66 1.91
CA ILE A 57 1.90 -12.20 1.91
C ILE A 57 2.98 -11.48 2.71
N LEU A 58 3.31 -11.96 3.92
CA LEU A 58 4.38 -11.37 4.72
C LEU A 58 5.73 -11.38 3.99
N ASN A 59 6.09 -12.51 3.38
CA ASN A 59 7.32 -12.64 2.60
C ASN A 59 7.37 -11.65 1.44
N TYR A 60 6.24 -11.41 0.77
CA TYR A 60 6.18 -10.41 -0.29
C TYR A 60 6.30 -8.98 0.26
N ILE A 61 5.61 -8.66 1.35
CA ILE A 61 5.71 -7.35 2.00
C ILE A 61 7.16 -7.08 2.43
N GLU A 62 7.84 -8.06 3.03
CA GLU A 62 9.25 -7.95 3.40
C GLU A 62 10.13 -7.77 2.16
N TYR A 63 9.87 -8.52 1.09
CA TYR A 63 10.59 -8.42 -0.18
C TYR A 63 10.49 -7.02 -0.80
N VAL A 64 9.31 -6.38 -0.81
CA VAL A 64 9.12 -5.04 -1.39
C VAL A 64 9.48 -3.91 -0.43
N SER A 65 9.51 -4.17 0.88
CA SER A 65 9.90 -3.19 1.91
C SER A 65 11.38 -3.27 2.29
N GLY A 66 12.12 -4.22 1.73
CA GLY A 66 13.51 -4.51 2.09
C GLY A 66 14.48 -3.41 1.64
N VAL A 67 15.43 -3.07 2.52
CA VAL A 67 16.48 -2.07 2.26
C VAL A 67 17.34 -2.53 1.07
N GLY A 68 17.37 -1.74 0.00
CA GLY A 68 18.24 -1.96 -1.17
C GLY A 68 17.52 -2.43 -2.44
N PHE A 69 16.23 -2.78 -2.38
CA PHE A 69 15.42 -3.04 -3.57
C PHE A 69 14.44 -1.90 -3.80
N ASN A 70 14.83 -0.93 -4.62
CA ASN A 70 13.94 0.13 -5.09
C ASN A 70 12.97 -0.40 -6.19
N ARG A 71 12.28 -1.52 -5.91
CA ARG A 71 11.30 -2.13 -6.82
C ARG A 71 9.93 -1.55 -6.51
N GLY A 72 9.68 -0.39 -7.09
CA GLY A 72 8.48 0.39 -6.86
C GLY A 72 8.57 1.21 -5.58
N TYR A 73 7.95 2.38 -5.60
CA TYR A 73 7.93 3.28 -4.45
C TYR A 73 6.90 2.78 -3.43
N TRP A 74 7.25 1.69 -2.73
CA TRP A 74 6.47 1.17 -1.61
C TRP A 74 6.71 2.01 -0.36
N VAL A 75 5.64 2.48 0.26
CA VAL A 75 5.69 3.32 1.45
C VAL A 75 4.79 2.76 2.54
N LYS A 76 5.29 2.76 3.78
CA LYS A 76 4.49 2.43 4.97
C LYS A 76 3.83 3.68 5.50
N ILE A 77 2.52 3.64 5.74
CA ILE A 77 1.71 4.77 6.19
C ILE A 77 0.81 4.32 7.33
N LEU A 78 0.89 4.99 8.47
CA LEU A 78 -0.07 4.82 9.55
C LEU A 78 -1.30 5.70 9.29
N TYR A 79 -2.45 5.08 9.05
CA TYR A 79 -3.72 5.75 8.76
C TYR A 79 -4.88 4.99 9.41
N GLU A 80 -5.82 5.72 10.03
CA GLU A 80 -6.98 5.14 10.74
C GLU A 80 -6.65 3.96 11.67
N ARG A 81 -5.54 4.07 12.41
CA ARG A 81 -5.05 3.05 13.36
C ARG A 81 -4.50 1.76 12.74
N ASN A 82 -4.47 1.67 11.41
CA ASN A 82 -3.88 0.57 10.64
C ASN A 82 -2.56 1.01 9.99
N GLU A 83 -1.75 0.04 9.61
CA GLU A 83 -0.55 0.25 8.80
C GLU A 83 -0.85 -0.13 7.35
N TYR A 84 -0.72 0.82 6.44
CA TYR A 84 -0.86 0.60 5.01
C TYR A 84 0.52 0.54 4.38
N ILE A 85 0.78 -0.52 3.61
CA ILE A 85 1.95 -0.67 2.75
C ILE A 85 1.47 -0.40 1.33
N VAL A 86 1.76 0.79 0.80
CA VAL A 86 1.18 1.31 -0.45
C VAL A 86 2.22 1.37 -1.54
N ASN A 87 1.88 0.89 -2.73
CA ASN A 87 2.68 1.06 -3.94
C ASN A 87 2.32 2.37 -4.65
N LEU A 88 3.19 3.39 -4.57
CA LEU A 88 2.93 4.70 -5.16
C LEU A 88 2.88 4.65 -6.70
N ASP A 89 3.53 3.67 -7.36
CA ASP A 89 3.47 3.50 -8.83
C ASP A 89 2.09 3.09 -9.34
N LYS A 90 1.19 2.71 -8.43
CA LYS A 90 -0.20 2.40 -8.78
C LYS A 90 -1.16 3.56 -8.48
N ILE A 91 -0.67 4.64 -7.87
CA ILE A 91 -1.49 5.80 -7.54
C ILE A 91 -1.54 6.74 -8.74
N SER A 92 -2.75 7.04 -9.20
CA SER A 92 -2.97 7.84 -10.41
C SER A 92 -3.27 9.32 -10.14
N SER A 93 -3.51 9.69 -8.88
CA SER A 93 -3.83 11.07 -8.51
C SER A 93 -3.44 11.39 -7.08
N PHE A 94 -3.00 12.63 -6.87
CA PHE A 94 -2.65 13.20 -5.58
C PHE A 94 -3.30 14.57 -5.44
N CYS A 95 -3.77 14.90 -4.24
CA CYS A 95 -4.32 16.20 -3.89
C CYS A 95 -3.54 16.77 -2.71
N LYS A 96 -2.98 17.98 -2.87
CA LYS A 96 -2.38 18.72 -1.76
C LYS A 96 -3.39 19.75 -1.26
N GLU A 97 -3.81 19.60 -0.01
CA GLU A 97 -4.70 20.54 0.67
C GLU A 97 -3.96 21.80 1.14
N PRO A 98 -4.63 22.95 1.32
CA PRO A 98 -3.99 24.18 1.81
C PRO A 98 -3.31 24.05 3.17
N ASN A 99 -3.77 23.12 4.01
CA ASN A 99 -3.20 22.80 5.32
C ASN A 99 -1.92 21.94 5.24
N GLY A 100 -1.46 21.59 4.03
CA GLY A 100 -0.29 20.75 3.80
C GLY A 100 -0.56 19.24 3.84
N ARG A 101 -1.81 18.78 4.02
CA ARG A 101 -2.13 17.36 3.87
C ARG A 101 -2.01 16.93 2.41
N ILE A 102 -1.58 15.69 2.22
CA ILE A 102 -1.66 15.02 0.93
C ILE A 102 -2.70 13.91 1.04
N THR A 103 -3.66 13.93 0.12
CA THR A 103 -4.69 12.91 -0.03
C THR A 103 -4.51 12.23 -1.38
N PHE A 104 -4.55 10.90 -1.38
CA PHE A 104 -4.61 10.09 -2.59
C PHE A 104 -5.52 8.88 -2.38
N TRP A 105 -5.95 8.23 -3.45
CA TRP A 105 -6.94 7.16 -3.39
C TRP A 105 -6.38 5.85 -3.88
N LEU A 106 -6.66 4.78 -3.15
CA LEU A 106 -6.33 3.43 -3.59
C LEU A 106 -7.26 3.04 -4.77
N PRO A 107 -6.72 2.75 -5.97
CA PRO A 107 -7.51 2.53 -7.19
C PRO A 107 -8.62 1.47 -7.07
N HIS A 108 -8.38 0.44 -6.25
CA HIS A 108 -9.29 -0.70 -6.11
C HIS A 108 -10.13 -0.68 -4.83
N SER A 109 -10.06 0.35 -4.00
CA SER A 109 -10.90 0.40 -2.80
C SER A 109 -11.58 1.74 -2.59
N THR A 110 -11.26 2.75 -3.40
CA THR A 110 -11.70 4.15 -3.21
C THR A 110 -11.38 4.72 -1.83
N ILE A 111 -10.58 4.02 -1.03
CA ILE A 111 -10.17 4.45 0.31
C ILE A 111 -9.21 5.63 0.12
N PRO A 112 -9.54 6.80 0.70
CA PRO A 112 -8.59 7.90 0.75
C PRO A 112 -7.50 7.55 1.77
N ILE A 113 -6.24 7.77 1.40
CA ILE A 113 -5.12 7.80 2.33
C ILE A 113 -4.74 9.26 2.48
N ILE A 114 -4.84 9.75 3.72
CA ILE A 114 -4.55 11.14 4.07
C ILE A 114 -3.32 11.14 4.97
N ILE A 115 -2.26 11.80 4.52
CA ILE A 115 -1.02 11.95 5.28
C ILE A 115 -0.75 13.42 5.58
N HIS A 116 -0.14 13.66 6.75
CA HIS A 116 0.22 15.00 7.21
C HIS A 116 1.70 14.99 7.64
N PRO A 117 2.46 16.07 7.35
CA PRO A 117 3.90 16.11 7.63
C PRO A 117 4.24 15.89 9.11
N VAL A 118 3.35 16.29 10.03
CA VAL A 118 3.58 16.10 11.47
C VAL A 118 3.28 14.67 11.96
N SER A 119 2.23 14.02 11.44
CA SER A 119 1.84 12.67 11.92
C SER A 119 2.54 11.55 11.14
N ASN A 120 3.03 11.84 9.93
CA ASN A 120 3.64 10.87 9.03
C ASN A 120 4.89 11.47 8.36
N PRO A 121 5.87 12.02 9.10
CA PRO A 121 6.97 12.81 8.52
C PRO A 121 7.74 12.04 7.44
N GLU A 122 8.22 10.83 7.76
CA GLU A 122 9.00 10.00 6.83
C GLU A 122 8.18 9.60 5.59
N SER A 123 6.97 9.06 5.79
CA SER A 123 6.10 8.68 4.67
C SER A 123 5.72 9.87 3.80
N TYR A 124 5.55 11.04 4.41
CA TYR A 124 5.21 12.28 3.72
C TYR A 124 6.35 12.76 2.82
N GLU A 125 7.59 12.73 3.31
CA GLU A 125 8.77 13.03 2.51
C GLU A 125 8.89 12.08 1.31
N ILE A 126 8.70 10.77 1.53
CA ILE A 126 8.73 9.77 0.44
C ILE A 126 7.67 10.06 -0.62
N VAL A 127 6.43 10.38 -0.22
CA VAL A 127 5.35 10.72 -1.15
C VAL A 127 5.65 12.00 -1.92
N VAL A 128 6.16 13.05 -1.26
CA VAL A 128 6.55 14.30 -1.93
C VAL A 128 7.69 14.06 -2.92
N GLU A 129 8.72 13.32 -2.52
CA GLU A 129 9.85 12.96 -3.38
C GLU A 129 9.37 12.16 -4.60
N TYR A 130 8.48 11.19 -4.39
CA TYR A 130 7.87 10.40 -5.46
C TYR A 130 7.14 11.30 -6.47
N ILE A 131 6.26 12.18 -5.99
CA ILE A 131 5.49 13.09 -6.84
C ILE A 131 6.44 13.97 -7.65
N GLN A 132 7.47 14.53 -7.02
CA GLN A 132 8.44 15.36 -7.71
C GLN A 132 9.21 14.57 -8.78
N LYS A 133 9.70 13.37 -8.46
CA LYS A 133 10.45 12.53 -9.40
C LYS A 133 9.60 12.07 -10.59
N THR A 134 8.33 11.74 -10.36
CA THR A 134 7.44 11.17 -11.38
C THR A 134 6.77 12.24 -12.24
N THR A 135 6.42 13.40 -11.65
CA THR A 135 5.61 14.43 -12.32
C THR A 135 6.35 15.72 -12.62
N GLY A 136 7.48 15.98 -11.93
CA GLY A 136 8.20 17.25 -11.99
C GLY A 136 7.57 18.38 -11.16
N TYR A 137 6.40 18.19 -10.54
CA TYR A 137 5.77 19.20 -9.71
C TYR A 137 6.37 19.24 -8.31
N LEU A 138 6.82 20.43 -7.88
CA LEU A 138 7.43 20.62 -6.57
C LEU A 138 6.37 20.97 -5.52
N TRP A 139 6.23 20.11 -4.51
CA TRP A 139 5.39 20.38 -3.35
C TRP A 139 6.28 20.61 -2.14
N GLU A 140 6.41 21.88 -1.71
CA GLU A 140 7.22 22.21 -0.54
C GLU A 140 6.74 21.47 0.72
N VAL A 141 7.69 20.86 1.42
CA VAL A 141 7.53 20.42 2.81
C VAL A 141 7.77 21.66 3.67
N LYS A 142 6.70 22.31 4.13
CA LYS A 142 6.86 23.38 5.12
C LYS A 142 7.08 22.73 6.48
N GLY A 143 8.29 22.92 7.02
CA GLY A 143 8.69 22.48 8.36
C GLY A 143 8.01 23.27 9.47
#